data_AF-A0A7L4UMH2-F1
#
_entry.id   AF-A0A7L4UMH2-F1
#
_cell.length_a   1.000
_cell.length_b   1.000
_cell.length_c   1.000
_cell.angle_alpha   90.00
_cell.angle_beta   90.00
_cell.angle_gamma   90.00
#
_symmetry.space_group_name_H-M   'P 1'
#
loop_
_entity.id
_entity.type
_entity.pdbx_description
1 polymer ?
#
loop_
_entity_poly.entity_id
_entity_poly.type
_entity_poly.pdbx_seq_one_letter_code
_entity_poly.pdbx_strand_id
1 'polypeptide(L)'
;MKLLIEEEEYPVDLLESIFDDLKFYKQNGLKGTVKTVGYYHSYKKKELVLMLPKVFMENGVETVFKGTKDELYNSLEQTSIKHDSKYQWLRELSIHFYNSLVEYNNRWNQTGLISPSRTFELNTNLGEDNYSYLDIVLSIVNFYKKNKNHILYRHIEQVTNNASRPKWEKTIRKSLPLMANSKTPIYFNIRNKRKVVNTEEELITYFFSILNHLNNQHNLNLKIDKSYKLFKDDAFINLCKDEYGLRKLKKIKYRYFNDTLKRMYQLCELYFSNNDYASSKKEKEEFLCTNNYNIIFEDMIDKLFTDKIAEDENIQNLKKNKDGKIIDHIYEDKSLIDRSNIFFIGDSKYYKSDNTVGQNSKYKQITYAKNIIQYNIDLWNTKGEFHNENIRYRDDETEGYNITPNFFIYGHIEDPNDFENPQIIQKTPKPEVSYHWSDRLFDRDTLFVHQYSINFLFVLKSYTAYNSYKLKSFRDDVKKKFRSGFIDYFNNAEVCGFTFYQCSLQPSEFPNYIRNRFKDFNGKSIITQDNRLIIAIHQNDDSLNQYLLDFEALENFQ
;
A
#
# COMPACT_ATOMS: atom_id res chain seq x y z
N MET A 1 -11.77 -7.53 -21.03
CA MET A 1 -11.56 -7.80 -19.59
C MET A 1 -12.89 -7.61 -18.88
N LYS A 2 -13.20 -8.42 -17.86
CA LYS A 2 -14.36 -8.27 -16.99
C LYS A 2 -13.92 -7.87 -15.59
N LEU A 3 -14.76 -7.11 -14.89
CA LEU A 3 -14.53 -6.69 -13.52
C LEU A 3 -15.56 -7.34 -12.59
N LEU A 4 -15.11 -8.03 -11.56
CA LEU A 4 -15.98 -8.55 -10.50
C LEU A 4 -15.54 -7.94 -9.17
N ILE A 5 -16.40 -7.94 -8.16
CA ILE A 5 -16.07 -7.46 -6.82
C ILE A 5 -16.22 -8.59 -5.81
N GLU A 6 -15.25 -8.72 -4.91
CA GLU A 6 -15.26 -9.65 -3.80
C GLU A 6 -16.49 -9.45 -2.88
N GLU A 7 -17.04 -10.54 -2.35
CA GLU A 7 -18.25 -10.56 -1.51
C GLU A 7 -19.53 -10.06 -2.19
N GLU A 8 -19.49 -9.81 -3.50
CA GLU A 8 -20.68 -9.50 -4.30
C GLU A 8 -21.29 -10.75 -4.94
N GLU A 9 -22.62 -10.77 -5.02
CA GLU A 9 -23.39 -11.83 -5.67
C GLU A 9 -23.59 -11.58 -7.16
N TYR A 10 -23.37 -12.59 -7.99
CA TYR A 10 -23.64 -12.57 -9.43
C TYR A 10 -24.47 -13.80 -9.83
N PRO A 11 -25.21 -13.78 -10.95
CA PRO A 11 -25.89 -14.97 -11.47
C PRO A 11 -24.91 -16.12 -11.70
N VAL A 12 -25.30 -17.35 -11.35
CA VAL A 12 -24.42 -18.52 -11.51
C VAL A 12 -24.08 -18.76 -12.98
N ASP A 13 -25.05 -18.63 -13.89
CA ASP A 13 -24.83 -18.81 -15.33
C ASP A 13 -23.75 -17.86 -15.86
N LEU A 14 -23.70 -16.63 -15.33
CA LEU A 14 -22.65 -15.65 -15.66
C LEU A 14 -21.29 -16.12 -15.14
N LEU A 15 -21.20 -16.56 -13.88
CA LEU A 15 -19.93 -17.02 -13.30
C LEU A 15 -19.43 -18.30 -13.99
N GLU A 16 -20.33 -19.23 -14.33
CA GLU A 16 -20.02 -20.43 -15.11
C GLU A 16 -19.59 -20.12 -16.53
N SER A 17 -20.03 -19.00 -17.12
CA SER A 17 -19.54 -18.54 -18.43
C SER A 17 -18.07 -18.08 -18.40
N ILE A 18 -17.51 -17.81 -17.21
CA ILE A 18 -16.18 -17.19 -17.06
C ILE A 18 -15.18 -18.12 -16.35
N PHE A 19 -15.55 -18.70 -15.21
CA PHE A 19 -14.65 -19.48 -14.36
C PHE A 19 -14.66 -20.94 -14.73
N ASP A 20 -13.50 -21.57 -14.87
CA ASP A 20 -13.36 -23.00 -15.17
C ASP A 20 -13.55 -23.87 -13.91
N ASP A 21 -13.50 -23.27 -12.72
CA ASP A 21 -13.54 -23.93 -11.40
C ASP A 21 -14.41 -23.13 -10.41
N LEU A 22 -15.13 -23.84 -9.54
CA LEU A 22 -15.95 -23.27 -8.48
C LEU A 22 -15.12 -22.61 -7.37
N LYS A 23 -13.80 -22.86 -7.27
CA LYS A 23 -12.97 -22.28 -6.18
C LYS A 23 -12.99 -20.74 -6.08
N PHE A 24 -13.35 -20.04 -7.17
CA PHE A 24 -13.38 -18.57 -7.23
C PHE A 24 -14.66 -17.95 -6.65
N TYR A 25 -15.72 -18.73 -6.47
CA TYR A 25 -16.99 -18.25 -5.93
C TYR A 25 -17.71 -19.30 -5.08
N LYS A 26 -18.62 -18.87 -4.20
CA LYS A 26 -19.52 -19.77 -3.48
C LYS A 26 -20.91 -19.67 -4.06
N GLN A 27 -21.38 -20.77 -4.63
CA GLN A 27 -22.76 -20.87 -5.11
C GLN A 27 -23.74 -21.02 -3.93
N ASN A 28 -24.79 -20.20 -3.94
CA ASN A 28 -25.96 -20.27 -3.07
C ASN A 28 -27.22 -20.18 -3.96
N GLY A 29 -27.76 -21.32 -4.38
CA GLY A 29 -28.91 -21.37 -5.30
C GLY A 29 -28.54 -20.86 -6.70
N LEU A 30 -29.29 -19.87 -7.20
CA LEU A 30 -29.09 -19.25 -8.53
C LEU A 30 -28.05 -18.11 -8.54
N LYS A 31 -27.46 -17.80 -7.39
CA LYS A 31 -26.43 -16.75 -7.25
C LYS A 31 -25.13 -17.34 -6.73
N GLY A 32 -24.01 -16.77 -7.16
CA GLY A 32 -22.68 -17.08 -6.65
C GLY A 32 -22.01 -15.83 -6.07
N THR A 33 -21.40 -15.97 -4.90
CA THR A 33 -20.63 -14.90 -4.25
C THR A 33 -19.15 -15.04 -4.59
N VAL A 34 -18.54 -14.03 -5.19
CA VAL A 34 -17.10 -14.03 -5.51
C VAL A 34 -16.30 -13.98 -4.20
N LYS A 35 -15.28 -14.84 -4.08
CA LYS A 35 -14.49 -14.99 -2.83
C LYS A 35 -13.04 -14.54 -2.96
N THR A 36 -12.61 -14.24 -4.18
CA THR A 36 -11.20 -14.11 -4.50
C THR A 36 -10.92 -12.74 -5.04
N VAL A 37 -9.77 -12.19 -4.68
CA VAL A 37 -9.27 -10.92 -5.21
C VAL A 37 -8.05 -11.23 -6.08
N GLY A 38 -8.00 -10.64 -7.28
CA GLY A 38 -6.85 -10.72 -8.18
C GLY A 38 -7.18 -11.07 -9.62
N TYR A 39 -6.21 -11.66 -10.31
CA TYR A 39 -6.24 -11.92 -11.75
C TYR A 39 -6.65 -13.34 -12.06
N TYR A 40 -7.54 -13.48 -13.03
CA TYR A 40 -7.94 -14.77 -13.59
C TYR A 40 -8.02 -14.69 -15.11
N HIS A 41 -7.49 -15.70 -15.79
CA HIS A 41 -7.54 -15.84 -17.22
C HIS A 41 -7.93 -17.27 -17.60
N SER A 42 -9.11 -17.42 -18.20
CA SER A 42 -9.50 -18.66 -18.87
C SER A 42 -9.14 -18.60 -20.34
N TYR A 43 -8.19 -19.42 -20.76
CA TYR A 43 -7.86 -19.59 -22.17
C TYR A 43 -8.95 -20.35 -22.93
N LYS A 44 -9.61 -21.30 -22.27
CA LYS A 44 -10.70 -22.10 -22.84
C LYS A 44 -11.90 -21.21 -23.20
N LYS A 45 -12.28 -20.32 -22.29
CA LYS A 45 -13.42 -19.40 -22.44
C LYS A 45 -13.04 -18.07 -23.08
N LYS A 46 -11.73 -17.80 -23.20
CA LYS A 46 -11.14 -16.54 -23.66
C LYS A 46 -11.57 -15.36 -22.79
N GLU A 47 -11.73 -15.60 -21.50
CA GLU A 47 -12.18 -14.60 -20.55
C GLU A 47 -11.04 -14.16 -19.64
N LEU A 48 -10.85 -12.84 -19.55
CA LEU A 48 -9.89 -12.20 -18.66
C LEU A 48 -10.66 -11.41 -17.61
N VAL A 49 -10.46 -11.76 -16.34
CA VAL A 49 -11.16 -11.16 -15.20
C VAL A 49 -10.20 -10.57 -14.21
N LEU A 50 -10.53 -9.37 -13.75
CA LEU A 50 -9.98 -8.79 -12.53
C LEU A 50 -11.06 -8.80 -11.46
N MET A 51 -10.78 -9.50 -10.36
CA MET A 51 -11.64 -9.52 -9.19
C MET A 51 -11.11 -8.49 -8.20
N LEU A 52 -11.89 -7.43 -8.01
CA LEU A 52 -11.55 -6.26 -7.23
C LEU A 52 -11.80 -6.49 -5.73
N PRO A 53 -10.97 -5.88 -4.86
CA PRO A 53 -11.23 -5.76 -3.44
C PRO A 53 -12.66 -5.26 -3.13
N LYS A 54 -13.31 -5.77 -2.08
CA LYS A 54 -14.67 -5.30 -1.71
C LYS A 54 -14.78 -3.81 -1.35
N VAL A 55 -13.66 -3.16 -1.04
CA VAL A 55 -13.58 -1.70 -0.83
C VAL A 55 -13.95 -0.87 -2.07
N PHE A 56 -14.01 -1.48 -3.26
CA PHE A 56 -14.51 -0.84 -4.48
C PHE A 56 -16.04 -0.69 -4.51
N MET A 57 -16.76 -1.30 -3.57
CA MET A 57 -18.14 -0.93 -3.27
C MET A 57 -18.12 0.29 -2.34
N GLU A 58 -18.70 1.38 -2.80
CA GLU A 58 -18.88 2.59 -1.98
C GLU A 58 -19.99 2.37 -0.95
N ASN A 59 -21.06 1.72 -1.38
CA ASN A 59 -22.14 1.27 -0.52
C ASN A 59 -22.68 -0.08 -1.01
N GLY A 60 -23.71 -0.63 -0.36
CA GLY A 60 -24.34 -1.89 -0.78
C GLY A 60 -24.94 -1.93 -2.20
N VAL A 61 -24.91 -0.84 -2.98
CA VAL A 61 -25.51 -0.72 -4.31
C VAL A 61 -24.52 -0.17 -5.34
N GLU A 62 -23.88 0.94 -5.03
CA GLU A 62 -22.98 1.69 -5.91
C GLU A 62 -21.51 1.36 -5.66
N THR A 63 -20.77 1.32 -6.76
CA THR A 63 -19.31 1.24 -6.77
C THR A 63 -18.69 2.63 -6.65
N VAL A 64 -17.40 2.68 -6.34
CA VAL A 64 -16.59 3.92 -6.32
C VAL A 64 -16.59 4.69 -7.65
N PHE A 65 -17.05 4.06 -8.74
CA PHE A 65 -17.20 4.66 -10.07
C PHE A 65 -18.59 5.27 -10.31
N LYS A 66 -19.44 5.39 -9.27
CA LYS A 66 -20.81 5.93 -9.36
C LYS A 66 -21.73 5.13 -10.30
N GLY A 67 -21.50 3.82 -10.38
CA GLY A 67 -22.32 2.87 -11.13
C GLY A 67 -22.47 1.56 -10.37
N THR A 68 -23.37 0.68 -10.81
CA THR A 68 -23.61 -0.60 -10.15
C THR A 68 -22.51 -1.63 -10.45
N LYS A 69 -22.43 -2.70 -9.66
CA LYS A 69 -21.50 -3.80 -9.94
C LYS A 69 -21.74 -4.49 -11.29
N ASP A 70 -22.99 -4.51 -11.75
CA ASP A 70 -23.38 -5.15 -13.02
C ASP A 70 -22.99 -4.27 -14.21
N GLU A 71 -23.10 -2.94 -14.07
CA GLU A 71 -22.55 -1.97 -15.03
C GLU A 71 -21.02 -2.06 -15.10
N LEU A 72 -20.36 -2.18 -13.94
CA LEU A 72 -18.91 -2.31 -13.87
C LEU A 72 -18.42 -3.59 -14.56
N TYR A 73 -19.15 -4.69 -14.44
CA TYR A 73 -18.80 -5.99 -15.03
C TYR A 73 -18.56 -5.92 -16.54
N ASN A 74 -19.40 -5.18 -17.28
CA ASN A 74 -19.30 -5.02 -18.74
C ASN A 74 -18.61 -3.73 -19.19
N SER A 75 -18.14 -2.89 -18.26
CA SER A 75 -17.60 -1.56 -18.57
C SER A 75 -16.37 -1.54 -19.50
N LEU A 76 -15.69 -2.67 -19.66
CA LEU A 76 -14.45 -2.82 -20.44
C LEU A 76 -14.63 -3.73 -21.67
N GLU A 77 -15.87 -4.03 -22.07
CA GLU A 77 -16.10 -4.75 -23.32
C GLU A 77 -15.54 -3.96 -24.51
N GLN A 78 -14.79 -4.65 -25.38
CA GLN A 78 -14.25 -4.13 -26.64
C GLN A 78 -13.37 -2.87 -26.52
N THR A 79 -12.87 -2.54 -25.32
CA THR A 79 -12.05 -1.34 -25.09
C THR A 79 -10.61 -1.71 -24.75
N SER A 80 -9.65 -1.11 -25.44
CA SER A 80 -8.22 -1.27 -25.14
C SER A 80 -7.83 -0.44 -23.90
N ILE A 81 -7.39 -1.13 -22.84
CA ILE A 81 -6.97 -0.52 -21.58
C ILE A 81 -5.53 0.03 -21.66
N LYS A 82 -4.74 -0.35 -22.67
CA LYS A 82 -3.27 -0.17 -22.67
C LYS A 82 -2.82 1.29 -22.72
N HIS A 83 -3.40 2.09 -23.61
CA HIS A 83 -2.93 3.45 -23.92
C HIS A 83 -3.94 4.55 -23.61
N ASP A 84 -5.17 4.19 -23.26
CA ASP A 84 -6.21 5.15 -22.93
C ASP A 84 -6.00 5.69 -21.51
N SER A 85 -5.93 7.02 -21.38
CA SER A 85 -5.76 7.70 -20.09
C SER A 85 -6.91 7.41 -19.12
N LYS A 86 -8.13 7.14 -19.61
CA LYS A 86 -9.31 6.84 -18.77
C LYS A 86 -9.10 5.60 -17.89
N TYR A 87 -8.31 4.63 -18.36
CA TYR A 87 -8.06 3.38 -17.63
C TYR A 87 -6.67 3.34 -16.97
N GLN A 88 -6.07 4.50 -16.72
CA GLN A 88 -4.81 4.58 -15.98
C GLN A 88 -4.92 3.94 -14.59
N TRP A 89 -6.00 4.23 -13.86
CA TRP A 89 -6.26 3.63 -12.55
C TRP A 89 -6.20 2.11 -12.58
N LEU A 90 -6.76 1.49 -13.63
CA LEU A 90 -6.83 0.03 -13.76
C LEU A 90 -5.44 -0.56 -14.00
N ARG A 91 -4.61 0.13 -14.80
CA ARG A 91 -3.21 -0.27 -15.03
C ARG A 91 -2.39 -0.16 -13.75
N GLU A 92 -2.52 0.95 -13.02
CA GLU A 92 -1.82 1.17 -11.74
C GLU A 92 -2.27 0.17 -10.67
N LEU A 93 -3.58 0.01 -10.50
CA LEU A 93 -4.16 -0.98 -9.61
C LEU A 93 -3.60 -2.38 -9.90
N SER A 94 -3.50 -2.73 -11.18
CA SER A 94 -3.02 -4.06 -11.57
C SER A 94 -1.59 -4.34 -11.16
N ILE A 95 -0.73 -3.35 -11.35
CA ILE A 95 0.67 -3.45 -11.00
C ILE A 95 0.85 -3.43 -9.48
N HIS A 96 0.15 -2.53 -8.77
CA HIS A 96 0.27 -2.43 -7.32
C HIS A 96 -0.33 -3.65 -6.60
N PHE A 97 -1.41 -4.23 -7.12
CA PHE A 97 -1.95 -5.50 -6.63
C PHE A 97 -0.96 -6.65 -6.82
N TYR A 98 -0.39 -6.81 -8.01
CA TYR A 98 0.65 -7.82 -8.24
C TYR A 98 1.83 -7.65 -7.27
N ASN A 99 2.33 -6.42 -7.16
CA ASN A 99 3.46 -6.11 -6.29
C ASN A 99 3.13 -6.38 -4.82
N SER A 100 1.90 -6.11 -4.38
CA SER A 100 1.50 -6.36 -2.99
C SER A 100 1.48 -7.84 -2.65
N LEU A 101 1.01 -8.70 -3.56
CA LEU A 101 1.09 -10.15 -3.38
C LEU A 101 2.54 -10.63 -3.32
N VAL A 102 3.42 -10.12 -4.18
CA VAL A 102 4.85 -10.46 -4.18
C VAL A 102 5.53 -10.01 -2.88
N GLU A 103 5.29 -8.77 -2.45
CA GLU A 103 5.86 -8.21 -1.22
C GLU A 103 5.42 -8.99 0.01
N TYR A 104 4.14 -9.35 0.10
CA TYR A 104 3.61 -10.16 1.18
C TYR A 104 4.30 -11.53 1.25
N ASN A 105 4.44 -12.20 0.09
CA ASN A 105 5.12 -13.50 0.02
C ASN A 105 6.59 -13.39 0.45
N ASN A 106 7.29 -12.33 0.05
CA ASN A 106 8.69 -12.09 0.43
C ASN A 106 8.85 -11.86 1.94
N ARG A 107 7.89 -11.20 2.59
CA ARG A 107 7.93 -10.91 4.03
C ARG A 107 7.68 -12.16 4.87
N TRP A 108 6.75 -13.02 4.45
CA TRP A 108 6.26 -14.11 5.28
C TRP A 108 6.70 -15.52 4.85
N ASN A 109 7.33 -15.67 3.67
CA ASN A 109 7.65 -16.97 3.06
C ASN A 109 6.45 -17.94 3.00
N GLN A 110 5.22 -17.41 3.00
CA GLN A 110 4.00 -18.20 3.05
C GLN A 110 3.47 -18.47 1.64
N THR A 111 3.73 -19.68 1.13
CA THR A 111 3.23 -20.12 -0.18
C THR A 111 1.73 -20.48 -0.18
N GLY A 112 1.07 -20.52 0.98
CA GLY A 112 -0.30 -21.04 1.12
C GLY A 112 -1.43 -20.03 0.98
N LEU A 113 -1.18 -18.73 1.21
CA LEU A 113 -2.22 -17.69 1.15
C LEU A 113 -2.46 -17.16 -0.26
N ILE A 114 -1.46 -17.28 -1.12
CA ILE A 114 -1.56 -16.97 -2.54
C ILE A 114 -1.76 -18.30 -3.23
N SER A 115 -2.75 -18.38 -4.12
CA SER A 115 -2.90 -19.54 -5.00
C SER A 115 -2.30 -19.18 -6.36
N PRO A 116 -0.98 -19.33 -6.57
CA PRO A 116 -0.43 -19.24 -7.91
C PRO A 116 -0.83 -20.51 -8.67
N SER A 117 -1.32 -20.38 -9.90
CA SER A 117 -1.26 -21.52 -10.81
C SER A 117 0.22 -21.91 -10.99
N ARG A 118 0.55 -23.20 -11.12
CA ARG A 118 1.93 -23.66 -11.39
C ARG A 118 2.57 -23.01 -12.63
N THR A 119 1.76 -22.35 -13.45
CA THR A 119 2.16 -21.64 -14.68
C THR A 119 2.49 -20.16 -14.45
N PHE A 120 2.04 -19.54 -13.34
CA PHE A 120 2.28 -18.13 -13.04
C PHE A 120 3.74 -17.84 -12.61
N GLU A 121 4.55 -18.89 -12.41
CA GLU A 121 6.00 -18.77 -12.22
C GLU A 121 6.70 -18.26 -13.50
N LEU A 122 6.66 -16.94 -13.70
CA LEU A 122 7.60 -16.06 -14.41
C LEU A 122 8.04 -16.43 -15.85
N ASN A 123 7.52 -17.50 -16.42
CA ASN A 123 7.70 -17.90 -17.81
C ASN A 123 6.51 -17.45 -18.63
N THR A 124 6.32 -16.14 -18.72
CA THR A 124 5.42 -15.54 -19.70
C THR A 124 6.05 -15.64 -21.09
N ASN A 125 6.09 -16.87 -21.61
CA ASN A 125 5.95 -17.06 -23.04
C ASN A 125 4.54 -16.59 -23.39
N LEU A 126 4.34 -15.26 -23.45
CA LEU A 126 3.17 -14.64 -24.06
C LEU A 126 3.09 -15.25 -25.46
N GLY A 127 2.18 -16.21 -25.57
CA GLY A 127 1.62 -16.63 -26.82
C GLY A 127 0.62 -15.58 -27.26
N GLU A 128 -0.18 -15.97 -28.21
CA GLU A 128 -1.17 -15.11 -28.78
C GLU A 128 -2.47 -15.42 -28.00
N ASP A 129 -2.94 -14.67 -27.00
CA ASP A 129 -4.25 -14.87 -26.31
C ASP A 129 -4.69 -13.53 -25.69
N ASN A 130 -5.81 -13.48 -24.98
CA ASN A 130 -6.22 -12.30 -24.19
C ASN A 130 -5.23 -12.06 -23.04
N TYR A 131 -4.19 -11.28 -23.27
CA TYR A 131 -3.24 -10.88 -22.22
C TYR A 131 -3.74 -9.63 -21.49
N SER A 132 -3.52 -9.60 -20.18
CA SER A 132 -3.71 -8.38 -19.40
C SER A 132 -2.57 -7.39 -19.66
N TYR A 133 -2.80 -6.12 -19.33
CA TYR A 133 -1.71 -5.13 -19.29
C TYR A 133 -0.56 -5.59 -18.39
N LEU A 134 -0.88 -6.20 -17.24
CA LEU A 134 0.09 -6.76 -16.31
C LEU A 134 0.98 -7.81 -16.99
N ASP A 135 0.39 -8.72 -17.78
CA ASP A 135 1.12 -9.77 -18.49
C ASP A 135 2.15 -9.20 -19.47
N ILE A 136 1.79 -8.14 -20.20
CA ILE A 136 2.71 -7.43 -21.10
C ILE A 136 3.87 -6.83 -20.33
N VAL A 137 3.57 -6.11 -19.24
CA VAL A 137 4.59 -5.45 -18.41
C VAL A 137 5.56 -6.49 -17.84
N LEU A 138 5.04 -7.55 -17.21
CA LEU A 138 5.86 -8.61 -16.65
C LEU A 138 6.74 -9.27 -17.71
N SER A 139 6.21 -9.49 -18.91
CA SER A 139 6.95 -10.11 -20.00
C SER A 139 8.07 -9.25 -20.56
N ILE A 140 7.83 -7.94 -20.70
CA ILE A 140 8.86 -6.97 -21.09
C ILE A 140 9.96 -6.90 -20.03
N VAL A 141 9.58 -6.82 -18.76
CA VAL A 141 10.52 -6.75 -17.63
C VAL A 141 11.35 -8.04 -17.52
N ASN A 142 10.72 -9.20 -17.58
CA ASN A 142 11.41 -10.50 -17.50
C ASN A 142 12.33 -10.71 -18.71
N PHE A 143 11.88 -10.35 -19.90
CA PHE A 143 12.71 -10.39 -21.10
C PHE A 143 13.94 -9.50 -20.94
N TYR A 144 13.79 -8.27 -20.45
CA TYR A 144 14.91 -7.37 -20.18
C TYR A 144 15.87 -7.96 -19.14
N LYS A 145 15.36 -8.40 -17.98
CA LYS A 145 16.19 -8.99 -16.90
C LYS A 145 17.03 -10.16 -17.41
N LYS A 146 16.46 -11.03 -18.25
CA LYS A 146 17.13 -12.20 -18.84
C LYS A 146 18.15 -11.85 -19.92
N ASN A 147 17.90 -10.81 -20.73
CA ASN A 147 18.66 -10.56 -21.96
C ASN A 147 19.53 -9.28 -21.94
N LYS A 148 19.48 -8.45 -20.88
CA LYS A 148 20.14 -7.13 -20.82
C LYS A 148 21.61 -7.13 -21.25
N ASN A 149 22.41 -8.07 -20.75
CA ASN A 149 23.85 -8.10 -21.01
C ASN A 149 24.14 -8.45 -22.47
N HIS A 150 23.39 -9.41 -23.02
CA HIS A 150 23.52 -9.84 -24.41
C HIS A 150 23.08 -8.73 -25.39
N ILE A 151 21.99 -8.03 -25.09
CA ILE A 151 21.52 -6.89 -25.90
C ILE A 151 22.54 -5.74 -25.87
N LEU A 152 23.09 -5.43 -24.69
CA LEU A 152 24.13 -4.40 -24.52
C LEU A 152 25.40 -4.74 -25.28
N TYR A 153 25.91 -5.97 -25.13
CA TYR A 153 27.10 -6.43 -25.85
C TYR A 153 26.93 -6.28 -27.37
N ARG A 154 25.80 -6.77 -27.92
CA ARG A 154 25.50 -6.63 -29.35
C ARG A 154 25.38 -5.18 -29.80
N HIS A 155 24.77 -4.32 -28.98
CA HIS A 155 24.67 -2.90 -29.29
C HIS A 155 26.05 -2.25 -29.39
N ILE A 156 26.93 -2.51 -28.41
CA ILE A 156 28.31 -2.00 -28.39
C ILE A 156 29.10 -2.54 -29.59
N GLU A 157 29.03 -3.85 -29.85
CA GLU A 157 29.70 -4.51 -30.98
C GLU A 157 29.26 -3.89 -32.32
N GLN A 158 27.97 -3.59 -32.49
CA GLN A 158 27.47 -2.95 -33.71
C GLN A 158 27.93 -1.51 -33.88
N VAL A 159 27.87 -0.71 -32.81
CA VAL A 159 28.32 0.68 -32.83
C VAL A 159 29.81 0.77 -33.16
N THR A 160 30.62 -0.11 -32.55
CA THR A 160 32.07 -0.19 -32.78
C THR A 160 32.42 -0.73 -34.17
N ASN A 161 31.78 -1.81 -34.63
CA ASN A 161 32.01 -2.34 -35.97
C ASN A 161 31.60 -1.36 -37.08
N ASN A 162 30.56 -0.56 -36.87
CA ASN A 162 30.17 0.51 -37.80
C ASN A 162 31.19 1.66 -37.88
N ALA A 163 31.96 1.90 -36.82
CA ALA A 163 33.08 2.85 -36.84
C ALA A 163 34.28 2.30 -37.64
N SER A 164 34.46 0.97 -37.66
CA SER A 164 35.62 0.29 -38.26
C SER A 164 35.61 0.14 -39.79
N ARG A 165 34.55 0.54 -40.50
CA ARG A 165 34.43 0.43 -41.97
C ARG A 165 34.63 1.79 -42.69
N PRO A 166 35.86 2.32 -42.73
CA PRO A 166 36.21 3.56 -43.42
C PRO A 166 35.83 3.50 -44.89
N LYS A 167 35.04 4.47 -45.36
CA LYS A 167 34.94 4.72 -46.79
C LYS A 167 36.12 5.59 -47.21
N TRP A 168 37.26 4.97 -47.49
CA TRP A 168 38.52 5.66 -47.75
C TRP A 168 38.39 6.68 -48.89
N GLU A 169 37.64 6.39 -49.95
CA GLU A 169 37.51 7.35 -51.07
C GLU A 169 36.82 8.65 -50.66
N LYS A 170 35.85 8.57 -49.72
CA LYS A 170 35.14 9.76 -49.22
C LYS A 170 35.94 10.48 -48.14
N THR A 171 36.71 9.73 -47.36
CA THR A 171 37.59 10.26 -46.30
C THR A 171 38.74 11.05 -46.95
N ILE A 172 39.48 10.44 -47.87
CA ILE A 172 40.57 11.07 -48.61
C ILE A 172 40.10 12.34 -49.34
N ARG A 173 38.91 12.32 -49.94
CA ARG A 173 38.37 13.49 -50.67
C ARG A 173 37.96 14.66 -49.78
N LYS A 174 37.50 14.41 -48.54
CA LYS A 174 36.81 15.42 -47.71
C LYS A 174 37.49 15.70 -46.36
N SER A 175 38.63 15.09 -46.10
CA SER A 175 39.43 15.36 -44.91
C SER A 175 40.89 15.48 -45.30
N LEU A 176 41.60 16.41 -44.67
CA LEU A 176 43.03 16.59 -44.87
C LEU A 176 43.78 15.61 -43.96
N PRO A 177 44.71 14.80 -44.48
CA PRO A 177 45.55 13.96 -43.64
C PRO A 177 46.62 14.80 -42.93
N LEU A 178 47.01 14.34 -41.74
CA LEU A 178 48.26 14.76 -41.11
C LEU A 178 49.35 13.78 -41.53
N MET A 179 50.49 14.30 -41.98
CA MET A 179 51.62 13.47 -42.39
C MET A 179 52.44 13.11 -41.16
N ALA A 180 52.54 11.81 -40.85
CA ALA A 180 53.45 11.34 -39.82
C ALA A 180 54.91 11.46 -40.30
N ASN A 181 55.85 11.48 -39.35
CA ASN A 181 57.29 11.55 -39.61
C ASN A 181 57.78 10.42 -40.55
N SER A 182 57.04 9.32 -40.66
CA SER A 182 57.26 8.19 -41.56
C SER A 182 56.72 8.38 -42.99
N LYS A 183 56.34 9.59 -43.40
CA LYS A 183 55.64 9.90 -44.68
C LYS A 183 54.33 9.13 -44.88
N THR A 184 53.72 8.64 -43.81
CA THR A 184 52.43 7.94 -43.86
C THR A 184 51.30 8.93 -43.57
N PRO A 185 50.28 9.07 -44.45
CA PRO A 185 49.15 9.95 -44.20
C PRO A 185 48.21 9.36 -43.13
N ILE A 186 47.98 10.10 -42.05
CA ILE A 186 47.07 9.75 -40.96
C ILE A 186 45.82 10.62 -41.04
N TYR A 187 44.66 10.00 -41.16
CA TYR A 187 43.36 10.68 -41.18
C TYR A 187 42.70 10.58 -39.80
N PHE A 188 42.56 11.71 -39.09
CA PHE A 188 41.89 11.75 -37.79
C PHE A 188 40.37 11.61 -37.87
N ASN A 189 39.76 12.09 -38.96
CA ASN A 189 38.31 12.10 -39.15
C ASN A 189 37.88 11.15 -40.28
N ILE A 190 37.72 9.88 -39.93
CA ILE A 190 37.26 8.84 -40.87
C ILE A 190 35.77 9.06 -41.21
N ARG A 191 35.44 9.13 -42.50
CA ARG A 191 34.04 9.29 -42.97
C ARG A 191 33.46 7.96 -43.47
N ASN A 192 32.55 7.37 -42.68
CA ASN A 192 31.86 6.13 -43.04
C ASN A 192 30.59 6.38 -43.86
N LYS A 193 30.11 5.34 -44.56
CA LYS A 193 28.81 5.35 -45.22
C LYS A 193 27.72 5.23 -44.13
N ARG A 194 27.25 6.35 -43.55
CA ARG A 194 25.96 6.37 -42.83
C ARG A 194 24.85 6.12 -43.85
N LYS A 195 24.59 4.86 -44.21
CA LYS A 195 23.62 4.57 -45.26
C LYS A 195 22.99 3.20 -45.14
N VAL A 196 22.41 2.89 -43.97
CA VAL A 196 21.09 2.26 -43.80
C VAL A 196 20.69 2.59 -42.36
N VAL A 197 19.45 3.03 -42.13
CA VAL A 197 18.88 3.09 -40.78
C VAL A 197 18.97 1.69 -40.19
N ASN A 198 19.82 1.48 -39.19
CA ASN A 198 20.02 0.15 -38.63
C ASN A 198 18.68 -0.27 -37.99
N THR A 199 18.00 -1.22 -38.62
CA THR A 199 16.67 -1.67 -38.19
C THR A 199 16.73 -2.36 -36.83
N GLU A 200 17.88 -2.92 -36.46
CA GLU A 200 18.12 -3.43 -35.10
C GLU A 200 18.25 -2.27 -34.10
N GLU A 201 18.88 -1.16 -34.49
CA GLU A 201 18.94 0.06 -33.67
C GLU A 201 17.56 0.69 -33.48
N GLU A 202 16.69 0.68 -34.50
CA GLU A 202 15.28 1.12 -34.37
C GLU A 202 14.49 0.23 -33.41
N LEU A 203 14.58 -1.10 -33.53
CA LEU A 203 13.90 -2.03 -32.62
C LEU A 203 14.39 -1.85 -31.17
N ILE A 204 15.71 -1.76 -30.97
CA ILE A 204 16.31 -1.49 -29.65
C ILE A 204 15.78 -0.16 -29.11
N THR A 205 15.73 0.89 -29.93
CA THR A 205 15.19 2.20 -29.54
C THR A 205 13.73 2.07 -29.09
N TYR A 206 12.87 1.38 -29.84
CA TYR A 206 11.47 1.18 -29.45
C TYR A 206 11.34 0.38 -28.15
N PHE A 207 12.03 -0.75 -28.05
CA PHE A 207 11.98 -1.60 -26.87
C PHE A 207 12.41 -0.85 -25.60
N PHE A 208 13.56 -0.17 -25.65
CA PHE A 208 14.05 0.56 -24.48
C PHE A 208 13.24 1.82 -24.19
N SER A 209 12.59 2.43 -25.19
CA SER A 209 11.63 3.52 -24.94
C SER A 209 10.40 3.01 -24.19
N ILE A 210 9.86 1.85 -24.58
CA ILE A 210 8.77 1.18 -23.85
C ILE A 210 9.22 0.84 -22.43
N LEU A 211 10.38 0.19 -22.29
CA LEU A 211 10.91 -0.20 -20.99
C LEU A 211 11.12 1.02 -20.08
N ASN A 212 11.66 2.11 -20.62
CA ASN A 212 11.86 3.36 -19.87
C ASN A 212 10.53 3.98 -19.44
N HIS A 213 9.54 4.01 -20.33
CA HIS A 213 8.21 4.49 -19.98
C HIS A 213 7.57 3.65 -18.86
N LEU A 214 7.57 2.32 -18.99
CA LEU A 214 7.06 1.41 -17.95
C LEU A 214 7.82 1.54 -16.63
N ASN A 215 9.15 1.70 -16.70
CA ASN A 215 10.00 1.87 -15.52
C ASN A 215 9.65 3.14 -14.75
N ASN A 216 9.40 4.25 -15.46
CA ASN A 216 9.02 5.52 -14.86
C ASN A 216 7.57 5.52 -14.37
N GLN A 217 6.66 4.95 -15.14
CA GLN A 217 5.23 4.91 -14.81
C GLN A 217 4.97 4.07 -13.54
N HIS A 218 5.63 2.92 -13.42
CA HIS A 218 5.37 1.93 -12.38
C HIS A 218 6.46 1.82 -11.32
N ASN A 219 7.46 2.71 -11.34
CA ASN A 219 8.60 2.69 -10.41
C ASN A 219 9.30 1.32 -10.30
N LEU A 220 9.56 0.69 -11.45
CA LEU A 220 10.10 -0.69 -11.51
C LEU A 220 11.56 -0.81 -11.05
N ASN A 221 12.22 0.32 -10.74
CA ASN A 221 13.61 0.41 -10.25
C ASN A 221 14.65 -0.28 -11.16
N LEU A 222 14.39 -0.32 -12.47
CA LEU A 222 15.30 -0.90 -13.46
C LEU A 222 16.39 0.12 -13.85
N LYS A 223 17.65 -0.33 -13.88
CA LYS A 223 18.80 0.47 -14.33
C LYS A 223 19.01 0.30 -15.84
N ILE A 224 18.40 1.15 -16.64
CA ILE A 224 18.56 1.17 -18.10
C ILE A 224 19.87 1.89 -18.48
N ASP A 225 20.65 1.30 -19.38
CA ASP A 225 21.91 1.89 -19.83
C ASP A 225 21.66 3.20 -20.59
N LYS A 226 22.46 4.24 -20.31
CA LYS A 226 22.35 5.55 -20.94
C LYS A 226 22.85 5.57 -22.38
N SER A 227 23.53 4.51 -22.85
CA SER A 227 24.00 4.40 -24.23
C SER A 227 22.86 4.29 -25.24
N TYR A 228 21.69 3.79 -24.82
CA TYR A 228 20.55 3.61 -25.70
C TYR A 228 19.88 4.95 -26.05
N LYS A 229 19.52 5.10 -27.32
CA LYS A 229 18.65 6.19 -27.76
C LYS A 229 17.21 5.87 -27.35
N LEU A 230 16.54 6.85 -26.77
CA LEU A 230 15.17 6.70 -26.26
C LEU A 230 14.30 7.84 -26.79
N PHE A 231 13.05 7.53 -27.10
CA PHE A 231 12.00 8.54 -27.16
C PHE A 231 11.60 8.89 -25.73
N LYS A 232 11.64 10.19 -25.39
CA LYS A 232 11.23 10.69 -24.07
C LYS A 232 9.88 11.37 -24.16
N ASP A 233 9.13 11.30 -23.07
CA ASP A 233 7.95 12.12 -22.79
C ASP A 233 6.95 12.15 -23.97
N ASP A 234 6.64 13.33 -24.49
CA ASP A 234 5.67 13.55 -25.57
C ASP A 234 5.96 12.75 -26.84
N ALA A 235 7.23 12.55 -27.17
CA ALA A 235 7.62 11.79 -28.35
C ALA A 235 7.22 10.31 -28.21
N PHE A 236 7.27 9.76 -26.99
CA PHE A 236 6.83 8.40 -26.72
C PHE A 236 5.31 8.29 -26.63
N ILE A 237 4.64 9.29 -26.03
CA ILE A 237 3.16 9.34 -25.99
C ILE A 237 2.59 9.33 -27.42
N ASN A 238 3.15 10.15 -28.31
CA ASN A 238 2.76 10.16 -29.72
C ASN A 238 3.04 8.84 -30.44
N LEU A 239 4.02 8.07 -29.98
CA LEU A 239 4.30 6.72 -30.49
C LEU A 239 3.20 5.72 -30.10
N CYS A 240 2.55 5.89 -28.96
CA CYS A 240 1.49 5.01 -28.48
C CYS A 240 0.12 5.33 -29.09
N LYS A 241 -0.11 6.58 -29.53
CA LYS A 241 -1.38 7.02 -30.13
C LYS A 241 -1.65 6.35 -31.48
N ASP A 242 -2.91 5.97 -31.69
CA ASP A 242 -3.46 5.44 -32.94
C ASP A 242 -2.59 4.32 -33.56
N GLU A 243 -1.98 3.45 -32.76
CA GLU A 243 -1.07 2.39 -33.22
C GLU A 243 0.11 2.92 -34.10
N TYR A 244 0.56 4.17 -33.89
CA TYR A 244 1.64 4.75 -34.69
C TYR A 244 2.96 3.98 -34.54
N GLY A 245 3.29 3.58 -33.32
CA GLY A 245 4.42 2.71 -33.00
C GLY A 245 4.32 1.38 -33.74
N LEU A 246 3.14 0.78 -33.81
CA LEU A 246 2.90 -0.46 -34.55
C LEU A 246 3.13 -0.28 -36.06
N ARG A 247 2.64 0.82 -36.65
CA ARG A 247 2.89 1.15 -38.07
C ARG A 247 4.38 1.29 -38.37
N LYS A 248 5.14 1.89 -37.45
CA LYS A 248 6.60 2.00 -37.55
C LYS A 248 7.27 0.64 -37.41
N LEU A 249 6.86 -0.15 -36.43
CA LEU A 249 7.39 -1.48 -36.14
C LEU A 249 7.17 -2.44 -37.33
N LYS A 250 5.99 -2.44 -37.96
CA LYS A 250 5.70 -3.27 -39.15
C LYS A 250 6.66 -3.03 -40.32
N LYS A 251 7.25 -1.84 -40.46
CA LYS A 251 8.23 -1.53 -41.52
C LYS A 251 9.55 -2.30 -41.37
N ILE A 252 9.82 -2.83 -40.17
CA ILE A 252 11.07 -3.52 -39.83
C ILE A 252 10.90 -5.02 -39.54
N LYS A 253 9.67 -5.57 -39.62
CA LYS A 253 9.29 -6.96 -39.26
C LYS A 253 10.21 -8.08 -39.78
N TYR A 254 10.69 -8.00 -41.02
CA TYR A 254 11.43 -9.09 -41.68
C TYR A 254 12.96 -8.96 -41.65
N ARG A 255 13.51 -8.13 -40.75
CA ARG A 255 14.93 -7.73 -40.81
C ARG A 255 15.74 -8.15 -39.57
N TYR A 256 15.29 -9.16 -38.82
CA TYR A 256 15.94 -9.65 -37.60
C TYR A 256 16.45 -11.09 -37.76
N PHE A 257 17.70 -11.33 -37.36
CA PHE A 257 18.37 -12.62 -37.58
C PHE A 257 18.40 -13.53 -36.34
N ASN A 258 18.23 -12.99 -35.13
CA ASN A 258 18.28 -13.75 -33.86
C ASN A 258 16.89 -13.84 -33.23
N ASP A 259 16.56 -15.00 -32.66
CA ASP A 259 15.34 -15.25 -31.89
C ASP A 259 15.15 -14.28 -30.72
N THR A 260 16.22 -13.81 -30.06
CA THR A 260 16.12 -12.74 -29.04
C THR A 260 15.51 -11.46 -29.63
N LEU A 261 15.92 -11.05 -30.83
CA LEU A 261 15.41 -9.85 -31.49
C LEU A 261 13.98 -10.08 -32.03
N LYS A 262 13.68 -11.29 -32.53
CA LYS A 262 12.30 -11.65 -32.91
C LYS A 262 11.36 -11.56 -31.71
N ARG A 263 11.78 -12.06 -30.54
CA ARG A 263 10.99 -11.97 -29.31
C ARG A 263 10.83 -10.53 -28.84
N MET A 264 11.89 -9.72 -28.92
CA MET A 264 11.84 -8.29 -28.63
C MET A 264 10.82 -7.57 -29.54
N TYR A 265 10.82 -7.88 -30.84
CA TYR A 265 9.85 -7.37 -31.79
C TYR A 265 8.42 -7.73 -31.39
N GLN A 266 8.16 -9.01 -31.07
CA GLN A 266 6.84 -9.47 -30.64
C GLN A 266 6.35 -8.70 -29.40
N LEU A 267 7.22 -8.49 -28.41
CA LEU A 267 6.86 -7.72 -27.21
C LEU A 267 6.53 -6.27 -27.52
N CYS A 268 7.30 -5.62 -28.40
CA CYS A 268 6.97 -4.27 -28.88
C CYS A 268 5.65 -4.24 -29.65
N GLU A 269 5.37 -5.27 -30.45
CA GLU A 269 4.14 -5.39 -31.24
C GLU A 269 2.92 -5.51 -30.32
N LEU A 270 3.00 -6.37 -29.30
CA LEU A 270 1.96 -6.55 -28.27
C LEU A 270 1.70 -5.27 -27.47
N TYR A 271 2.76 -4.51 -27.18
CA TYR A 271 2.63 -3.25 -26.47
C TYR A 271 1.94 -2.19 -27.33
N PHE A 272 2.33 -2.01 -28.60
CA PHE A 272 1.78 -0.96 -29.46
C PHE A 272 0.44 -1.30 -30.13
N SER A 273 0.01 -2.56 -30.15
CA SER A 273 -1.29 -2.93 -30.68
C SER A 273 -2.41 -2.43 -29.76
N ASN A 274 -3.54 -2.03 -30.33
CA ASN A 274 -4.77 -1.80 -29.56
C ASN A 274 -5.63 -3.06 -29.46
N ASN A 275 -5.37 -4.04 -30.32
CA ASN A 275 -6.03 -5.35 -30.24
C ASN A 275 -5.35 -6.21 -29.17
N ASP A 276 -6.16 -6.73 -28.27
CA ASP A 276 -5.77 -7.67 -27.20
C ASP A 276 -5.91 -9.14 -27.63
N TYR A 277 -6.13 -9.40 -28.92
CA TYR A 277 -6.34 -10.75 -29.46
C TYR A 277 -5.07 -11.37 -30.05
N ALA A 278 -5.05 -12.71 -30.07
CA ALA A 278 -4.02 -13.61 -30.59
C ALA A 278 -4.46 -15.08 -30.28
N SER A 279 -3.93 -16.14 -30.94
CA SER A 279 -4.20 -17.59 -30.67
C SER A 279 -3.08 -18.49 -30.03
N SER A 280 -3.39 -19.16 -28.92
CA SER A 280 -2.56 -20.24 -28.36
C SER A 280 -3.37 -21.51 -28.17
N LYS A 281 -2.68 -22.65 -28.14
CA LYS A 281 -3.25 -23.97 -27.79
C LYS A 281 -3.12 -24.27 -26.28
N LYS A 282 -3.22 -23.26 -25.42
CA LYS A 282 -3.21 -23.49 -23.96
C LYS A 282 -4.63 -23.88 -23.51
N GLU A 283 -4.78 -25.10 -23.01
CA GLU A 283 -6.07 -25.58 -22.47
C GLU A 283 -6.28 -25.24 -20.97
N LYS A 284 -5.25 -24.71 -20.28
CA LYS A 284 -5.27 -24.52 -18.81
C LYS A 284 -5.41 -23.07 -18.42
N GLU A 285 -6.30 -22.77 -17.48
CA GLU A 285 -6.44 -21.47 -16.79
C GLU A 285 -5.14 -20.96 -16.14
N GLU A 286 -4.97 -19.64 -16.09
CA GLU A 286 -3.92 -18.95 -15.34
C GLU A 286 -4.54 -17.96 -14.35
N PHE A 287 -4.04 -17.92 -13.12
CA PHE A 287 -4.56 -17.02 -12.11
C PHE A 287 -3.50 -16.65 -11.06
N LEU A 288 -3.65 -15.44 -10.52
CA LEU A 288 -2.94 -14.92 -9.37
C LEU A 288 -3.97 -14.23 -8.48
N CYS A 289 -4.46 -14.96 -7.50
CA CYS A 289 -5.49 -14.47 -6.60
C CYS A 289 -5.29 -14.99 -5.17
N THR A 290 -6.00 -14.37 -4.23
CA THR A 290 -6.11 -14.82 -2.84
C THR A 290 -7.56 -14.78 -2.38
N ASN A 291 -7.89 -15.66 -1.43
CA ASN A 291 -9.21 -15.74 -0.81
C ASN A 291 -9.25 -15.01 0.54
N ASN A 292 -8.09 -14.55 1.04
CA ASN A 292 -7.94 -13.93 2.34
C ASN A 292 -7.24 -12.57 2.20
N TYR A 293 -7.76 -11.72 1.30
CA TYR A 293 -7.14 -10.43 1.03
C TYR A 293 -7.15 -9.50 2.26
N ASN A 294 -8.06 -9.73 3.21
CA ASN A 294 -8.05 -9.04 4.50
C ASN A 294 -6.70 -9.19 5.24
N ILE A 295 -6.09 -10.38 5.24
CA ILE A 295 -4.80 -10.61 5.92
C ILE A 295 -3.69 -9.80 5.24
N ILE A 296 -3.74 -9.70 3.92
CA ILE A 296 -2.75 -8.93 3.16
C ILE A 296 -2.95 -7.44 3.45
N PHE A 297 -4.19 -6.96 3.48
CA PHE A 297 -4.51 -5.58 3.85
C PHE A 297 -4.04 -5.24 5.29
N GLU A 298 -4.25 -6.13 6.24
CA GLU A 298 -3.75 -5.98 7.62
C GLU A 298 -2.22 -5.83 7.65
N ASP A 299 -1.46 -6.66 6.92
CA ASP A 299 0.01 -6.52 6.80
C ASP A 299 0.43 -5.24 6.06
N MET A 300 -0.36 -4.78 5.08
CA MET A 300 -0.08 -3.51 4.39
C MET A 300 -0.15 -2.34 5.37
N ILE A 301 -1.20 -2.28 6.18
CA ILE A 301 -1.35 -1.25 7.21
C ILE A 301 -0.24 -1.42 8.25
N ASP A 302 0.07 -2.63 8.71
CA ASP A 302 1.11 -2.86 9.72
C ASP A 302 2.47 -2.32 9.25
N LYS A 303 2.87 -2.64 8.02
CA LYS A 303 4.11 -2.10 7.44
C LYS A 303 4.10 -0.57 7.37
N LEU A 304 2.96 0.05 7.10
CA LEU A 304 2.85 1.51 7.01
C LEU A 304 2.95 2.19 8.38
N PHE A 305 2.33 1.62 9.41
CA PHE A 305 2.21 2.26 10.73
C PHE A 305 3.31 1.87 11.71
N THR A 306 3.86 0.68 11.59
CA THR A 306 4.78 0.12 12.60
C THR A 306 6.22 0.53 12.34
N ASP A 307 6.81 1.22 13.32
CA ASP A 307 8.25 1.55 13.31
C ASP A 307 9.13 0.33 13.55
N LYS A 308 10.42 0.44 13.18
CA LYS A 308 11.44 -0.58 13.49
C LYS A 308 11.57 -0.88 14.98
N ILE A 309 11.04 -0.03 15.86
CA ILE A 309 10.98 -0.26 17.31
C ILE A 309 10.22 -1.57 17.61
N ALA A 310 9.27 -1.98 16.76
CA ALA A 310 8.59 -3.27 16.87
C ALA A 310 9.44 -4.49 16.47
N GLU A 311 10.72 -4.32 16.11
CA GLU A 311 11.68 -5.43 16.04
C GLU A 311 12.20 -5.82 17.44
N ASP A 312 11.85 -5.07 18.49
CA ASP A 312 12.06 -5.48 19.88
C ASP A 312 11.24 -6.75 20.19
N GLU A 313 11.93 -7.83 20.61
CA GLU A 313 11.31 -9.09 20.99
C GLU A 313 10.19 -8.90 22.02
N ASN A 314 10.29 -7.90 22.89
CA ASN A 314 9.28 -7.59 23.89
C ASN A 314 7.98 -7.03 23.26
N ILE A 315 8.08 -6.19 22.23
CA ILE A 315 6.91 -5.67 21.50
C ILE A 315 6.30 -6.77 20.61
N GLN A 316 7.13 -7.65 20.05
CA GLN A 316 6.65 -8.84 19.34
C GLN A 316 5.87 -9.79 20.26
N ASN A 317 6.31 -9.94 21.51
CA ASN A 317 5.58 -10.68 22.54
C ASN A 317 4.27 -9.98 22.95
N LEU A 318 4.22 -8.65 22.93
CA LEU A 318 2.97 -7.88 23.10
C LEU A 318 2.01 -8.07 21.93
N LYS A 319 2.52 -8.14 20.70
CA LYS A 319 1.71 -8.45 19.53
C LYS A 319 1.15 -9.87 19.60
N LYS A 320 1.89 -10.85 20.15
CA LYS A 320 1.47 -12.25 20.27
C LYS A 320 0.93 -12.56 21.65
N ASN A 321 -0.36 -12.38 21.85
CA ASN A 321 -0.99 -12.72 23.11
C ASN A 321 -0.90 -14.23 23.41
N LYS A 322 -0.88 -14.61 24.69
CA LYS A 322 -0.84 -16.02 25.16
C LYS A 322 -2.00 -16.88 24.63
N ASP A 323 -3.09 -16.24 24.18
CA ASP A 323 -4.26 -16.89 23.57
C ASP A 323 -4.15 -17.07 22.05
N GLY A 324 -3.00 -16.73 21.45
CA GLY A 324 -2.73 -16.83 20.01
C GLY A 324 -3.28 -15.68 19.17
N LYS A 325 -3.86 -14.64 19.77
CA LYS A 325 -4.36 -13.47 19.04
C LYS A 325 -3.26 -12.44 18.78
N ILE A 326 -3.27 -11.88 17.57
CA ILE A 326 -2.28 -10.91 17.12
C ILE A 326 -2.90 -9.50 17.15
N ILE A 327 -2.19 -8.53 17.74
CA ILE A 327 -2.51 -7.11 17.61
C ILE A 327 -1.93 -6.62 16.29
N ASP A 328 -2.77 -6.01 15.45
CA ASP A 328 -2.34 -5.55 14.12
C ASP A 328 -1.28 -4.45 14.27
N HIS A 329 -1.65 -3.33 14.91
CA HIS A 329 -0.83 -2.11 14.97
C HIS A 329 -0.58 -1.71 16.42
N ILE A 330 0.68 -1.53 16.79
CA ILE A 330 1.05 -0.98 18.09
C ILE A 330 2.30 -0.11 17.91
N TYR A 331 2.25 1.10 18.45
CA TYR A 331 3.41 1.98 18.46
C TYR A 331 3.44 2.83 19.73
N GLU A 332 4.64 3.21 20.13
CA GLU A 332 4.88 4.13 21.24
C GLU A 332 4.81 5.58 20.75
N ASP A 333 4.11 6.42 21.52
CA ASP A 333 4.11 7.88 21.36
C ASP A 333 3.80 8.54 22.72
N LYS A 334 3.86 9.86 22.79
CA LYS A 334 3.57 10.62 24.01
C LYS A 334 2.16 10.33 24.52
N SER A 335 1.99 10.34 25.84
CA SER A 335 0.71 10.24 26.53
C SER A 335 -0.12 11.49 26.29
N LEU A 336 -1.45 11.40 26.38
CA LEU A 336 -2.30 12.54 26.06
C LEU A 336 -2.20 13.70 27.07
N ILE A 337 -1.79 13.41 28.31
CA ILE A 337 -1.89 14.30 29.48
C ILE A 337 -0.53 14.89 29.88
N ASP A 338 0.57 14.18 29.59
CA ASP A 338 1.91 14.60 30.00
C ASP A 338 3.00 14.22 28.98
N ARG A 339 4.27 14.31 29.41
CA ARG A 339 5.44 14.02 28.57
C ARG A 339 5.88 12.55 28.60
N SER A 340 5.22 11.70 29.38
CA SER A 340 5.48 10.27 29.38
C SER A 340 5.02 9.66 28.06
N ASN A 341 5.44 8.43 27.79
CA ASN A 341 5.01 7.67 26.63
C ASN A 341 3.97 6.62 27.02
N ILE A 342 3.15 6.24 26.03
CA ILE A 342 2.17 5.17 26.12
C ILE A 342 2.07 4.47 24.76
N PHE A 343 1.52 3.26 24.74
CA PHE A 343 1.20 2.61 23.47
C PHE A 343 -0.12 3.12 22.92
N PHE A 344 -0.09 3.46 21.64
CA PHE A 344 -1.25 3.60 20.78
C PHE A 344 -1.52 2.25 20.12
N ILE A 345 -2.76 1.80 20.18
CA ILE A 345 -3.14 0.44 19.78
C ILE A 345 -4.18 0.54 18.66
N GLY A 346 -3.89 -0.10 17.54
CA GLY A 346 -4.71 -0.03 16.34
C GLY A 346 -5.08 -1.38 15.80
N ASP A 347 -6.22 -1.44 15.13
CA ASP A 347 -6.68 -2.58 14.37
C ASP A 347 -7.19 -2.13 12.99
N SER A 348 -6.84 -2.88 11.96
CA SER A 348 -7.22 -2.60 10.58
C SER A 348 -8.47 -3.36 10.18
N LYS A 349 -9.43 -2.65 9.58
CA LYS A 349 -10.70 -3.23 9.13
C LYS A 349 -10.83 -3.17 7.62
N TYR A 350 -10.81 -4.35 7.01
CA TYR A 350 -11.09 -4.55 5.60
C TYR A 350 -12.58 -4.81 5.37
N TYR A 351 -13.37 -3.74 5.19
CA TYR A 351 -14.81 -3.79 4.97
C TYR A 351 -15.23 -3.03 3.71
N LYS A 352 -16.48 -3.19 3.28
CA LYS A 352 -17.13 -2.27 2.33
C LYS A 352 -17.19 -0.87 2.97
N SER A 353 -17.15 0.18 2.15
CA SER A 353 -16.93 1.55 2.64
C SER A 353 -18.01 2.06 3.62
N ASP A 354 -19.24 1.54 3.52
CA ASP A 354 -20.40 1.88 4.35
C ASP A 354 -20.55 1.03 5.63
N ASN A 355 -19.78 -0.05 5.77
CA ASN A 355 -19.92 -0.95 6.91
C ASN A 355 -19.39 -0.33 8.21
N THR A 356 -20.17 -0.48 9.28
CA THR A 356 -19.76 -0.11 10.64
C THR A 356 -19.15 -1.30 11.36
N VAL A 357 -18.33 -1.03 12.38
CA VAL A 357 -17.72 -2.09 13.18
C VAL A 357 -18.78 -2.80 14.02
N GLY A 358 -18.89 -4.12 13.82
CA GLY A 358 -19.71 -4.98 14.67
C GLY A 358 -19.17 -5.06 16.10
N GLN A 359 -20.06 -5.27 17.07
CA GLN A 359 -19.74 -5.31 18.50
C GLN A 359 -18.57 -6.23 18.86
N ASN A 360 -18.43 -7.37 18.16
CA ASN A 360 -17.34 -8.33 18.37
C ASN A 360 -15.94 -7.73 18.13
N SER A 361 -15.80 -6.86 17.12
CA SER A 361 -14.52 -6.22 16.82
C SER A 361 -14.17 -5.15 17.86
N LYS A 362 -15.16 -4.43 18.38
CA LYS A 362 -14.99 -3.47 19.48
C LYS A 362 -14.50 -4.18 20.74
N TYR A 363 -15.18 -5.26 21.09
CA TYR A 363 -14.81 -6.07 22.24
C TYR A 363 -13.38 -6.61 22.14
N LYS A 364 -12.96 -7.06 20.95
CA LYS A 364 -11.57 -7.48 20.69
C LYS A 364 -10.58 -6.34 20.92
N GLN A 365 -10.83 -5.15 20.35
CA GLN A 365 -9.93 -4.00 20.52
C GLN A 365 -9.78 -3.60 21.99
N ILE A 366 -10.88 -3.54 22.72
CA ILE A 366 -10.89 -3.25 24.16
C ILE A 366 -10.09 -4.31 24.92
N THR A 367 -10.24 -5.58 24.57
CA THR A 367 -9.49 -6.68 25.19
C THR A 367 -7.99 -6.55 24.95
N TYR A 368 -7.59 -6.20 23.72
CA TYR A 368 -6.18 -5.95 23.40
C TYR A 368 -5.60 -4.80 24.22
N ALA A 369 -6.34 -3.69 24.32
CA ALA A 369 -5.92 -2.55 25.14
C ALA A 369 -5.66 -2.95 26.60
N LYS A 370 -6.61 -3.71 27.20
CA LYS A 370 -6.46 -4.21 28.57
C LYS A 370 -5.24 -5.11 28.74
N ASN A 371 -4.97 -5.99 27.78
CA ASN A 371 -3.80 -6.86 27.83
C ASN A 371 -2.48 -6.07 27.79
N ILE A 372 -2.38 -5.03 26.96
CA ILE A 372 -1.20 -4.16 26.92
C ILE A 372 -1.01 -3.40 28.22
N ILE A 373 -2.10 -2.84 28.77
CA ILE A 373 -2.06 -2.15 30.07
C ILE A 373 -1.60 -3.13 31.16
N GLN A 374 -2.20 -4.33 31.22
CA GLN A 374 -1.86 -5.35 32.21
C GLN A 374 -0.41 -5.80 32.09
N TYR A 375 0.10 -6.02 30.88
CA TYR A 375 1.50 -6.39 30.67
C TYR A 375 2.47 -5.36 31.26
N ASN A 376 2.22 -4.07 31.04
CA ASN A 376 3.09 -3.01 31.58
C ASN A 376 3.00 -2.92 33.10
N ILE A 377 1.81 -3.14 33.68
CA ILE A 377 1.62 -3.23 35.13
C ILE A 377 2.35 -4.43 35.73
N ASP A 378 2.26 -5.60 35.08
CA ASP A 378 2.92 -6.82 35.53
C ASP A 378 4.44 -6.67 35.49
N LEU A 379 4.97 -6.02 34.44
CA LEU A 379 6.41 -5.74 34.32
C LEU A 379 6.89 -4.86 35.48
N TRP A 380 6.13 -3.81 35.81
CA TRP A 380 6.41 -2.94 36.95
C TRP A 380 6.35 -3.70 38.27
N ASN A 381 5.28 -4.44 38.52
CA ASN A 381 5.08 -5.14 39.79
C ASN A 381 6.07 -6.29 40.02
N THR A 382 6.51 -6.98 38.95
CA THR A 382 7.39 -8.16 39.06
C THR A 382 8.87 -7.82 39.02
N LYS A 383 9.26 -6.80 38.25
CA LYS A 383 10.67 -6.44 38.03
C LYS A 383 11.05 -5.05 38.52
N GLY A 384 10.08 -4.19 38.85
CA GLY A 384 10.33 -2.76 39.09
C GLY A 384 10.79 -2.04 37.83
N GLU A 385 10.47 -2.58 36.65
CA GLU A 385 10.90 -2.09 35.35
C GLU A 385 9.69 -1.61 34.55
N PHE A 386 9.88 -0.56 33.76
CA PHE A 386 8.97 -0.20 32.67
C PHE A 386 9.44 -0.86 31.38
N HIS A 387 8.56 -0.96 30.36
CA HIS A 387 8.99 -1.48 29.06
C HIS A 387 10.16 -0.67 28.50
N ASN A 388 10.14 0.64 28.74
CA ASN A 388 11.30 1.52 28.70
C ASN A 388 11.11 2.65 29.73
N GLU A 389 12.17 3.39 30.05
CA GLU A 389 12.17 4.45 31.08
C GLU A 389 11.13 5.56 30.87
N ASN A 390 10.58 5.71 29.66
CA ASN A 390 9.63 6.77 29.32
C ASN A 390 8.16 6.31 29.41
N ILE A 391 7.86 5.01 29.43
CA ILE A 391 6.48 4.51 29.43
C ILE A 391 5.88 4.50 30.82
N ARG A 392 4.71 5.13 30.99
CA ARG A 392 4.00 5.17 32.27
C ARG A 392 2.48 5.00 32.11
N TYR A 393 1.98 3.86 32.59
CA TYR A 393 0.55 3.51 32.54
C TYR A 393 -0.23 3.84 33.80
N ARG A 394 0.43 3.86 34.97
CA ARG A 394 -0.23 4.05 36.26
C ARG A 394 0.58 5.00 37.14
N ASP A 395 -0.12 5.85 37.87
CA ASP A 395 0.45 6.59 39.01
C ASP A 395 0.31 5.77 40.30
N ASP A 396 1.39 5.67 41.09
CA ASP A 396 1.40 4.86 42.31
C ASP A 396 0.70 5.55 43.49
N GLU A 397 0.56 6.88 43.48
CA GLU A 397 -0.08 7.62 44.59
C GLU A 397 -1.60 7.71 44.44
N THR A 398 -2.11 8.00 43.24
CA THR A 398 -3.56 8.05 42.99
C THR A 398 -4.17 6.71 42.55
N GLU A 399 -3.33 5.75 42.17
CA GLU A 399 -3.72 4.54 41.42
C GLU A 399 -4.41 4.86 40.07
N GLY A 400 -4.27 6.09 39.59
CA GLY A 400 -4.85 6.55 38.33
C GLY A 400 -4.09 6.00 37.12
N TYR A 401 -4.85 5.57 36.11
CA TYR A 401 -4.32 5.05 34.85
C TYR A 401 -4.29 6.13 33.77
N ASN A 402 -3.21 6.14 33.00
CA ASN A 402 -3.06 7.01 31.85
C ASN A 402 -3.98 6.54 30.70
N ILE A 403 -4.47 7.48 29.91
CA ILE A 403 -5.46 7.20 28.86
C ILE A 403 -4.78 6.51 27.69
N THR A 404 -5.17 5.26 27.43
CA THR A 404 -4.61 4.44 26.34
C THR A 404 -5.36 4.72 25.04
N PRO A 405 -4.72 5.35 24.03
CA PRO A 405 -5.38 5.69 22.79
C PRO A 405 -5.57 4.45 21.91
N ASN A 406 -6.82 4.15 21.53
CA ASN A 406 -7.13 3.05 20.61
C ASN A 406 -7.77 3.57 19.33
N PHE A 407 -7.54 2.89 18.21
CA PHE A 407 -8.15 3.30 16.95
C PHE A 407 -8.46 2.13 16.01
N PHE A 408 -9.51 2.29 15.21
CA PHE A 408 -9.74 1.50 14.01
C PHE A 408 -9.31 2.28 12.77
N ILE A 409 -8.71 1.59 11.82
CA ILE A 409 -8.39 2.15 10.50
C ILE A 409 -9.06 1.35 9.38
N TYR A 410 -9.83 2.04 8.52
CA TYR A 410 -10.57 1.45 7.41
C TYR A 410 -9.96 1.83 6.07
N GLY A 411 -9.83 0.85 5.18
CA GLY A 411 -9.59 1.15 3.77
C GLY A 411 -10.81 1.81 3.14
N HIS A 412 -10.62 2.94 2.49
CA HIS A 412 -11.65 3.68 1.76
C HIS A 412 -11.11 4.18 0.42
N ILE A 413 -11.98 4.40 -0.56
CA ILE A 413 -11.62 4.97 -1.86
C ILE A 413 -12.60 6.09 -2.14
N GLU A 414 -12.11 7.33 -2.10
CA GLU A 414 -12.88 8.52 -2.48
C GLU A 414 -12.73 8.79 -3.98
N ASP A 415 -11.48 8.81 -4.50
CA ASP A 415 -11.16 8.91 -5.92
C ASP A 415 -10.42 7.65 -6.39
N PRO A 416 -10.96 6.88 -7.37
CA PRO A 416 -10.30 5.70 -7.90
C PRO A 416 -8.97 5.99 -8.63
N ASN A 417 -8.61 7.25 -8.87
CA ASN A 417 -7.36 7.66 -9.50
C ASN A 417 -6.30 8.18 -8.50
N ASP A 418 -6.65 8.36 -7.23
CA ASP A 418 -5.71 8.89 -6.25
C ASP A 418 -4.92 7.75 -5.57
N PHE A 419 -3.68 7.55 -6.00
CA PHE A 419 -2.73 6.61 -5.38
C PHE A 419 -1.67 7.33 -4.53
N GLU A 420 -1.70 8.65 -4.45
CA GLU A 420 -0.60 9.46 -3.87
C GLU A 420 -0.95 10.03 -2.50
N ASN A 421 -2.22 10.38 -2.26
CA ASN A 421 -2.61 11.01 -1.01
C ASN A 421 -3.18 9.99 -0.02
N PRO A 422 -2.72 9.99 1.25
CA PRO A 422 -3.21 9.05 2.25
C PRO A 422 -4.65 9.30 2.68
N GLN A 423 -5.16 10.53 2.55
CA GLN A 423 -6.52 10.95 2.93
C GLN A 423 -7.01 10.33 4.25
N ILE A 424 -6.22 10.44 5.31
CA ILE A 424 -6.64 9.91 6.61
C ILE A 424 -7.72 10.82 7.17
N ILE A 425 -8.91 10.30 7.47
CA ILE A 425 -10.05 11.11 7.92
C ILE A 425 -10.64 10.46 9.17
N GLN A 426 -10.88 11.25 10.21
CA GLN A 426 -11.61 10.78 11.39
C GLN A 426 -13.09 10.65 11.04
N LYS A 427 -13.65 9.44 11.17
CA LYS A 427 -15.04 9.14 10.79
C LYS A 427 -16.05 9.78 11.75
N THR A 428 -15.71 9.85 13.04
CA THR A 428 -16.58 10.43 14.08
C THR A 428 -15.78 11.30 15.05
N PRO A 429 -16.28 12.50 15.42
CA PRO A 429 -15.65 13.32 16.46
C PRO A 429 -15.62 12.62 17.82
N LYS A 430 -16.67 11.86 18.14
CA LYS A 430 -16.78 11.10 19.40
C LYS A 430 -16.17 9.69 19.23
N PRO A 431 -15.24 9.27 20.12
CA PRO A 431 -14.78 7.90 20.18
C PRO A 431 -15.85 6.99 20.76
N GLU A 432 -15.75 5.70 20.47
CA GLU A 432 -16.50 4.70 21.22
C GLU A 432 -15.84 4.49 22.58
N VAL A 433 -16.66 4.44 23.64
CA VAL A 433 -16.17 4.38 25.02
C VAL A 433 -16.64 3.09 25.68
N SER A 434 -15.74 2.45 26.41
CA SER A 434 -16.05 1.36 27.33
C SER A 434 -15.53 1.74 28.71
N TYR A 435 -16.34 1.57 29.74
CA TYR A 435 -15.98 1.87 31.12
C TYR A 435 -16.67 0.89 32.07
N HIS A 436 -16.08 0.72 33.26
CA HIS A 436 -16.80 0.16 34.40
C HIS A 436 -17.59 1.26 35.15
N TRP A 437 -16.95 2.40 35.38
CA TRP A 437 -17.54 3.59 35.99
C TRP A 437 -17.50 4.76 35.00
N SER A 438 -18.67 5.30 34.65
CA SER A 438 -18.77 6.38 33.66
C SER A 438 -18.11 7.69 34.10
N ASP A 439 -17.97 7.90 35.40
CA ASP A 439 -17.42 9.10 36.04
C ASP A 439 -15.92 9.00 36.33
N ARG A 440 -15.25 7.89 35.97
CA ARG A 440 -13.83 7.67 36.25
C ARG A 440 -13.01 7.62 34.98
N LEU A 441 -12.42 8.75 34.60
CA LEU A 441 -11.59 8.84 33.40
C LEU A 441 -10.26 8.07 33.53
N PHE A 442 -9.60 8.18 34.67
CA PHE A 442 -8.29 7.57 34.93
C PHE A 442 -8.44 6.17 35.54
N ASP A 443 -9.51 5.46 35.18
CA ASP A 443 -9.70 4.06 35.54
C ASP A 443 -9.12 3.16 34.45
N ARG A 444 -8.50 2.04 34.86
CA ARG A 444 -7.93 1.05 33.94
C ARG A 444 -8.95 0.57 32.90
N ASP A 445 -10.21 0.44 33.32
CA ASP A 445 -11.28 -0.11 32.48
C ASP A 445 -11.98 0.97 31.63
N THR A 446 -11.57 2.24 31.72
CA THR A 446 -12.06 3.35 30.88
C THR A 446 -11.21 3.50 29.63
N LEU A 447 -11.75 3.05 28.50
CA LEU A 447 -11.05 2.92 27.22
C LEU A 447 -11.82 3.59 26.09
N PHE A 448 -11.08 4.24 25.19
CA PHE A 448 -11.61 5.03 24.09
C PHE A 448 -11.07 4.51 22.76
N VAL A 449 -11.96 4.35 21.77
CA VAL A 449 -11.62 3.87 20.42
C VAL A 449 -12.09 4.87 19.37
N HIS A 450 -11.16 5.58 18.72
CA HIS A 450 -11.47 6.40 17.56
C HIS A 450 -11.54 5.59 16.26
N GLN A 451 -12.13 6.17 15.24
CA GLN A 451 -12.34 5.53 13.94
C GLN A 451 -11.80 6.44 12.84
N TYR A 452 -10.90 5.92 12.01
CA TYR A 452 -10.28 6.64 10.91
C TYR A 452 -10.40 5.87 9.60
N SER A 453 -10.66 6.54 8.48
CA SER A 453 -10.44 5.97 7.15
C SER A 453 -9.06 6.35 6.62
N ILE A 454 -8.55 5.56 5.68
CA ILE A 454 -7.33 5.82 4.89
C ILE A 454 -7.59 5.42 3.45
N ASN A 455 -7.01 6.17 2.51
CA ASN A 455 -7.08 5.84 1.09
C ASN A 455 -6.42 4.48 0.83
N PHE A 456 -7.24 3.50 0.41
CA PHE A 456 -6.81 2.13 0.12
C PHE A 456 -5.80 2.07 -1.04
N LEU A 457 -5.97 2.89 -2.07
CA LEU A 457 -5.08 2.90 -3.23
C LEU A 457 -3.70 3.44 -2.87
N PHE A 458 -3.64 4.47 -2.03
CA PHE A 458 -2.40 4.95 -1.41
C PHE A 458 -1.71 3.85 -0.59
N VAL A 459 -2.47 3.15 0.27
CA VAL A 459 -1.94 2.04 1.09
C VAL A 459 -1.30 0.98 0.19
N LEU A 460 -2.03 0.57 -0.85
CA LEU A 460 -1.60 -0.45 -1.80
C LEU A 460 -0.29 -0.05 -2.52
N LYS A 461 -0.19 1.19 -3.00
CA LYS A 461 1.02 1.70 -3.64
C LYS A 461 2.19 1.82 -2.67
N SER A 462 1.94 2.38 -1.50
CA SER A 462 2.96 2.65 -0.49
C SER A 462 3.53 1.36 0.11
N TYR A 463 2.77 0.28 0.13
CA TYR A 463 3.27 -1.01 0.59
C TYR A 463 4.55 -1.48 -0.15
N THR A 464 4.71 -1.13 -1.43
CA THR A 464 5.85 -1.60 -2.26
C THR A 464 6.81 -0.51 -2.74
N ALA A 465 6.35 0.74 -2.85
CA ALA A 465 7.12 1.83 -3.46
C ALA A 465 7.60 2.91 -2.46
N TYR A 466 7.22 2.83 -1.19
CA TYR A 466 7.47 3.92 -0.25
C TYR A 466 8.90 3.86 0.31
N ASN A 467 9.70 4.89 0.02
CA ASN A 467 11.04 5.01 0.58
C ASN A 467 10.99 5.32 2.09
N SER A 468 12.06 5.00 2.81
CA SER A 468 12.12 5.10 4.28
C SER A 468 11.90 6.52 4.81
N TYR A 469 12.32 7.56 4.08
CA TYR A 469 12.14 8.95 4.50
C TYR A 469 10.68 9.37 4.41
N LYS A 470 10.02 9.11 3.28
CA LYS A 470 8.58 9.38 3.11
C LYS A 470 7.77 8.60 4.13
N LEU A 471 8.14 7.34 4.40
CA LEU A 471 7.49 6.49 5.41
C LEU A 471 7.54 7.11 6.80
N LYS A 472 8.71 7.63 7.20
CA LYS A 472 8.85 8.33 8.47
C LYS A 472 7.99 9.59 8.54
N SER A 473 8.04 10.44 7.51
CA SER A 473 7.23 11.66 7.45
C SER A 473 5.73 11.34 7.56
N PHE A 474 5.26 10.35 6.81
CA PHE A 474 3.89 9.87 6.88
C PHE A 474 3.52 9.44 8.29
N ARG A 475 4.33 8.58 8.93
CA ARG A 475 4.08 8.11 10.30
C ARG A 475 4.00 9.27 11.29
N ASP A 476 4.94 10.20 11.23
CA ASP A 476 4.95 11.38 12.11
C ASP A 476 3.66 12.19 11.95
N ASP A 477 3.17 12.36 10.72
CA ASP A 477 1.92 13.08 10.43
C ASP A 477 0.69 12.31 10.92
N VAL A 478 0.64 10.99 10.75
CA VAL A 478 -0.52 10.21 11.24
C VAL A 478 -0.54 10.13 12.76
N LYS A 479 0.60 9.91 13.41
CA LYS A 479 0.69 9.85 14.87
C LYS A 479 0.18 11.16 15.50
N LYS A 480 0.60 12.30 14.95
CA LYS A 480 0.06 13.62 15.32
C LYS A 480 -1.45 13.68 15.12
N LYS A 481 -1.96 13.23 13.97
CA LYS A 481 -3.39 13.26 13.68
C LYS A 481 -4.22 12.41 14.64
N PHE A 482 -3.75 11.20 14.97
CA PHE A 482 -4.42 10.33 15.93
C PHE A 482 -4.41 10.93 17.33
N ARG A 483 -3.25 11.43 17.77
CA ARG A 483 -3.12 12.13 19.06
C ARG A 483 -4.04 13.36 19.14
N SER A 484 -4.02 14.21 18.11
CA SER A 484 -4.85 15.42 18.05
C SER A 484 -6.33 15.07 18.09
N GLY A 485 -6.79 14.01 17.41
CA GLY A 485 -8.20 13.60 17.49
C GLY A 485 -8.68 13.32 18.91
N PHE A 486 -7.84 12.70 19.74
CA PHE A 486 -8.14 12.50 21.17
C PHE A 486 -8.09 13.80 21.97
N ILE A 487 -7.08 14.64 21.74
CA ILE A 487 -6.94 15.93 22.43
C ILE A 487 -8.15 16.82 22.12
N ASP A 488 -8.56 16.89 20.86
CA ASP A 488 -9.72 17.66 20.40
C ASP A 488 -11.02 17.14 21.05
N TYR A 489 -11.16 15.81 21.20
CA TYR A 489 -12.27 15.21 21.93
C TYR A 489 -12.29 15.65 23.40
N PHE A 490 -11.16 15.56 24.12
CA PHE A 490 -11.09 15.91 25.54
C PHE A 490 -11.17 17.43 25.80
N ASN A 491 -10.71 18.27 24.87
CA ASN A 491 -10.86 19.72 24.94
C ASN A 491 -12.32 20.19 24.83
N ASN A 492 -13.22 19.36 24.30
CA ASN A 492 -14.63 19.69 24.17
C ASN A 492 -15.45 19.05 25.31
N ALA A 493 -15.59 19.78 26.42
CA ALA A 493 -16.34 19.33 27.60
C ALA A 493 -17.79 18.91 27.29
N GLU A 494 -18.46 19.57 26.35
CA GLU A 494 -19.83 19.21 25.94
C GLU A 494 -19.90 17.82 25.27
N VAL A 495 -18.82 17.43 24.58
CA VAL A 495 -18.75 16.17 23.82
C VAL A 495 -18.16 15.04 24.67
N CYS A 496 -17.11 15.31 25.45
CA CYS A 496 -16.45 14.32 26.30
C CYS A 496 -17.13 14.12 27.65
N GLY A 497 -17.85 15.13 28.15
CA GLY A 497 -18.54 15.11 29.43
C GLY A 497 -17.62 15.30 30.64
N PHE A 498 -16.33 15.57 30.44
CA PHE A 498 -15.35 15.79 31.52
C PHE A 498 -14.85 17.23 31.51
N THR A 499 -14.65 17.79 32.70
CA THR A 499 -13.92 19.03 32.92
C THR A 499 -12.66 18.72 33.74
N PHE A 500 -11.54 19.30 33.32
CA PHE A 500 -10.23 19.02 33.88
C PHE A 500 -9.80 20.13 34.82
N TYR A 501 -9.21 19.74 35.95
CA TYR A 501 -8.67 20.68 36.92
C TYR A 501 -7.30 20.25 37.40
N GLN A 502 -6.46 21.22 37.72
CA GLN A 502 -5.13 21.03 38.29
C GLN A 502 -5.11 21.52 39.73
N CYS A 503 -4.49 20.76 40.62
CA CYS A 503 -4.34 21.13 42.03
C CYS A 503 -3.36 22.30 42.20
N SER A 504 -3.72 23.27 43.04
CA SER A 504 -2.89 24.44 43.37
C SER A 504 -1.96 24.21 44.57
N LEU A 505 -2.07 23.06 45.25
CA LEU A 505 -1.20 22.68 46.38
C LEU A 505 0.22 22.35 45.93
N GLN A 506 1.16 22.30 46.88
CA GLN A 506 2.54 21.92 46.56
C GLN A 506 2.63 20.41 46.31
N PRO A 507 3.50 19.94 45.38
CA PRO A 507 3.62 18.51 45.07
C PRO A 507 3.94 17.61 46.27
N SER A 508 4.65 18.11 47.28
CA SER A 508 4.94 17.36 48.51
C SER A 508 3.69 17.04 49.35
N GLU A 509 2.59 17.75 49.11
CA GLU A 509 1.33 17.58 49.83
C GLU A 509 0.40 16.54 49.17
N PHE A 510 0.56 16.28 47.87
CA PHE A 510 -0.34 15.41 47.10
C PHE A 510 -0.52 14.00 47.70
N PRO A 511 0.53 13.28 48.14
CA PRO A 511 0.37 11.93 48.67
C PRO A 511 -0.57 11.88 49.89
N ASN A 512 -0.39 12.81 50.84
CA ASN A 512 -1.24 12.88 52.03
C ASN A 512 -2.64 13.38 51.67
N TYR A 513 -2.73 14.34 50.74
CA TYR A 513 -4.00 14.89 50.27
C TYR A 513 -4.89 13.81 49.64
N ILE A 514 -4.31 12.95 48.80
CA ILE A 514 -5.00 11.87 48.10
C ILE A 514 -5.31 10.70 49.03
N ARG A 515 -4.35 10.22 49.83
CA ARG A 515 -4.58 9.05 50.71
C ARG A 515 -5.72 9.26 51.70
N ASN A 516 -5.84 10.47 52.26
CA ASN A 516 -6.93 10.81 53.18
C ASN A 516 -8.31 10.86 52.50
N ARG A 517 -8.36 10.96 51.17
CA ARG A 517 -9.58 11.12 50.36
C ARG A 517 -9.66 10.09 49.24
N PHE A 518 -8.95 8.97 49.39
CA PHE A 518 -8.68 8.04 48.30
C PHE A 518 -9.95 7.55 47.62
N LYS A 519 -11.00 7.26 48.41
CA LYS A 519 -12.29 6.79 47.89
C LYS A 519 -12.94 7.75 46.89
N ASP A 520 -12.78 9.06 47.11
CA ASP A 520 -13.38 10.09 46.28
C ASP A 520 -12.54 10.33 45.01
N PHE A 521 -11.21 10.22 45.13
CA PHE A 521 -10.25 10.51 44.05
C PHE A 521 -9.89 9.31 43.15
N ASN A 522 -10.16 8.08 43.59
CA ASN A 522 -9.77 6.86 42.87
C ASN A 522 -10.44 6.79 41.49
N GLY A 523 -9.62 6.64 40.44
CA GLY A 523 -10.03 6.65 39.03
C GLY A 523 -10.45 8.02 38.49
N LYS A 524 -10.44 9.07 39.32
CA LYS A 524 -10.77 10.46 38.93
C LYS A 524 -9.57 11.39 38.96
N SER A 525 -8.43 10.91 39.47
CA SER A 525 -7.20 11.69 39.60
C SER A 525 -5.96 10.97 39.10
N ILE A 526 -4.98 11.74 38.64
CA ILE A 526 -3.67 11.26 38.22
C ILE A 526 -2.60 12.30 38.58
N ILE A 527 -1.46 11.84 39.11
CA ILE A 527 -0.26 12.68 39.19
C ILE A 527 0.58 12.46 37.93
N THR A 528 0.79 13.51 37.15
CA THR A 528 1.58 13.47 35.90
C THR A 528 3.08 13.34 36.16
N GLN A 529 3.85 12.96 35.14
CA GLN A 529 5.32 12.82 35.25
C GLN A 529 6.02 14.13 35.63
N ASP A 530 5.42 15.27 35.29
CA ASP A 530 5.89 16.60 35.67
C ASP A 530 5.32 17.10 37.02
N ASN A 531 4.85 16.18 37.87
CA ASN A 531 4.36 16.43 39.23
C ASN A 531 3.17 17.40 39.30
N ARG A 532 2.17 17.24 38.42
CA ARG A 532 0.89 17.94 38.51
C ARG A 532 -0.19 16.95 38.94
N LEU A 533 -0.94 17.27 39.99
CA LEU A 533 -2.13 16.51 40.35
C LEU A 533 -3.32 17.02 39.52
N ILE A 534 -3.83 16.17 38.63
CA ILE A 534 -4.96 16.48 37.76
C ILE A 534 -6.17 15.66 38.20
N ILE A 535 -7.34 16.29 38.21
CA ILE A 535 -8.63 15.61 38.33
C ILE A 535 -9.49 15.81 37.09
N ALA A 536 -10.28 14.80 36.76
CA ALA A 536 -11.30 14.84 35.73
C ALA A 536 -12.66 14.64 36.38
N ILE A 537 -13.51 15.67 36.32
CA ILE A 537 -14.87 15.65 36.89
C ILE A 537 -15.85 15.46 35.75
N HIS A 538 -16.66 14.41 35.82
CA HIS A 538 -17.72 14.19 34.85
C HIS A 538 -18.91 15.13 35.15
N GLN A 539 -19.59 15.65 34.13
CA GLN A 539 -20.70 16.60 34.28
C GLN A 539 -21.89 16.13 35.13
N ASN A 540 -21.99 14.81 35.38
CA ASN A 540 -23.02 14.19 36.20
C ASN A 540 -22.50 13.75 37.58
N ASP A 541 -21.30 14.17 37.97
CA ASP A 541 -20.63 13.76 39.19
C ASP A 541 -20.29 14.98 40.07
N ASP A 542 -20.93 15.05 41.23
CA ASP A 542 -20.75 16.13 42.20
C ASP A 542 -19.79 15.77 43.35
N SER A 543 -19.23 14.54 43.34
CA SER A 543 -18.47 14.02 44.49
C SER A 543 -17.20 14.81 44.82
N LEU A 544 -16.62 15.48 43.82
CA LEU A 544 -15.39 16.27 43.98
C LEU A 544 -15.63 17.78 44.14
N ASN A 545 -16.88 18.26 44.06
CA ASN A 545 -17.20 19.70 44.09
C ASN A 545 -16.70 20.40 45.37
N GLN A 546 -16.72 19.71 46.50
CA GLN A 546 -16.24 20.24 47.78
C GLN A 546 -14.72 20.50 47.81
N TYR A 547 -13.96 19.91 46.91
CA TYR A 547 -12.50 20.05 46.83
C TYR A 547 -12.07 21.11 45.81
N LEU A 548 -12.98 21.62 44.98
CA LEU A 548 -12.66 22.55 43.89
C LEU A 548 -11.99 23.86 44.32
N LEU A 549 -12.01 24.22 45.61
CA LEU A 549 -11.27 25.36 46.14
C LEU A 549 -9.74 25.18 46.06
N ASP A 550 -9.27 23.93 46.06
CA ASP A 550 -7.85 23.59 45.97
C ASP A 550 -7.41 23.34 44.50
N PHE A 551 -8.28 23.63 43.53
CA PHE A 551 -8.11 23.27 42.12
C PHE A 551 -8.45 24.41 41.17
N GLU A 552 -7.68 24.52 40.08
CA GLU A 552 -7.89 25.48 39.00
C GLU A 552 -8.32 24.74 37.72
N ALA A 553 -9.35 25.26 37.04
CA ALA A 553 -9.82 24.67 35.79
C ALA A 553 -8.77 24.81 34.69
N LEU A 554 -8.54 23.74 33.94
CA LEU A 554 -7.65 23.73 32.78
C LEU A 554 -8.42 24.16 31.52
N GLU A 555 -7.95 25.20 30.85
CA GLU A 555 -8.54 25.67 29.58
C GLU A 555 -8.27 24.71 28.41
N ASN A 556 -7.18 23.93 28.49
CA ASN A 556 -6.81 22.92 27.52
C ASN A 556 -6.38 21.65 28.25
N PHE A 557 -6.67 20.50 27.65
CA PHE A 557 -6.37 19.18 28.18
C PHE A 557 -4.87 18.84 28.18
N GLN A 558 -4.09 19.45 27.28
CA GLN A 558 -2.67 19.12 27.07
C GLN A 558 -1.72 19.78 28.07
#